data_AF-A0A3S4KLT6-F1
#
_entry.id   AF-A0A3S4KLT6-F1
#
_cell.length_a   1.000
_cell.length_b   1.000
_cell.length_c   1.000
_cell.angle_alpha   90.00
_cell.angle_beta   90.00
_cell.angle_gamma   90.00
#
_symmetry.space_group_name_H-M   'P 1'
#
loop_
_entity.id
_entity.type
_entity.pdbx_description
1 polymer ?
#
loop_
_entity_poly.entity_id
_entity_poly.type
_entity_poly.pdbx_seq_one_letter_code
_entity_poly.pdbx_strand_id
1 'polypeptide(L)'
;MQQINFYRNRVAINVLAKDIANAREIYDAAEGHAAIGVLSAQFASVEDGVQEVKRWMAEVPCISVGLGAGDPAQYYKAAMIAAKVHPAHVNQTFTGCGFAAGALAATGGEKTHINALVSPTGTPGEVLISTGVRKQPRGRRPAFPAMPRYA
;
A
#
# COMPACT_ATOMS: atom_id res chain seq x y z
N MET A 1 17.19 9.02 0.28
CA MET A 1 16.50 7.78 0.71
C MET A 1 15.11 8.16 1.17
N GLN A 2 14.09 7.39 0.82
CA GLN A 2 12.71 7.65 1.25
C GLN A 2 12.52 7.23 2.71
N GLN A 3 11.82 8.05 3.50
CA GLN A 3 11.51 7.74 4.91
C GLN A 3 10.25 8.49 5.35
N ILE A 4 9.48 7.89 6.26
CA ILE A 4 8.33 8.57 6.88
C ILE A 4 8.85 9.61 7.88
N ASN A 5 8.49 10.87 7.68
CA ASN A 5 8.77 11.95 8.62
C ASN A 5 7.60 12.11 9.61
N PHE A 6 7.72 11.54 10.80
CA PHE A 6 6.68 11.60 11.82
C PHE A 6 6.67 12.96 12.54
N TYR A 7 5.53 13.65 12.55
CA TYR A 7 5.31 14.85 13.36
C TYR A 7 5.60 14.55 14.82
N ARG A 8 6.59 15.25 15.39
CA ARG A 8 7.09 15.07 16.76
C ARG A 8 7.40 13.62 17.12
N ASN A 9 7.86 12.81 16.15
CA ASN A 9 8.12 11.37 16.29
C ASN A 9 6.88 10.53 16.66
N ARG A 10 5.66 10.97 16.28
CA ARG A 10 4.41 10.30 16.68
C ARG A 10 3.46 9.99 15.55
N VAL A 11 3.17 10.94 14.67
CA VAL A 11 2.07 10.83 13.69
C VAL A 11 2.53 11.24 12.30
N ALA A 12 2.11 10.50 11.28
CA ALA A 12 2.17 10.91 9.88
C ALA A 12 0.85 10.52 9.22
N ILE A 13 0.36 11.35 8.30
CA ILE A 13 -0.85 11.02 7.53
C ILE A 13 -0.48 10.16 6.33
N ASN A 14 -1.38 9.27 5.90
CA ASN A 14 -1.23 8.51 4.66
C ASN A 14 -2.42 8.80 3.76
N VAL A 15 -2.18 9.41 2.61
CA VAL A 15 -3.22 9.96 1.73
C VAL A 15 -2.89 9.68 0.27
N LEU A 16 -3.93 9.51 -0.56
CA LEU A 16 -3.76 9.35 -2.00
C LEU A 16 -3.55 10.71 -2.66
N ALA A 17 -2.79 10.74 -3.75
CA ALA A 17 -2.72 11.87 -4.65
C ALA A 17 -3.14 11.44 -6.06
N LYS A 18 -3.79 12.35 -6.78
CA LYS A 18 -4.27 12.09 -8.15
C LYS A 18 -3.16 12.18 -9.21
N ASP A 19 -2.13 12.97 -8.95
CA ASP A 19 -0.98 13.23 -9.81
C ASP A 19 0.19 13.79 -8.97
N ILE A 20 1.37 13.97 -9.60
CA ILE A 20 2.59 14.45 -8.93
C ILE A 20 2.45 15.90 -8.43
N ALA A 21 1.74 16.77 -9.16
CA ALA A 21 1.54 18.15 -8.73
C ALA A 21 0.74 18.20 -7.43
N ASN A 22 -0.35 17.44 -7.38
CA ASN A 22 -1.15 17.28 -6.16
C ASN A 22 -0.38 16.57 -5.03
N ALA A 23 0.50 15.62 -5.36
CA ALA A 23 1.36 14.97 -4.37
C ALA A 23 2.29 15.98 -3.66
N ARG A 24 2.85 16.93 -4.41
CA ARG A 24 3.69 18.02 -3.87
C ARG A 24 2.87 18.96 -3.00
N GLU A 25 1.71 19.40 -3.49
CA GLU A 25 0.78 20.25 -2.71
C GLU A 25 0.39 19.60 -1.37
N ILE A 26 0.07 18.30 -1.37
CA ILE A 26 -0.29 17.56 -0.16
C ILE A 26 0.91 17.46 0.78
N TYR A 27 2.11 17.15 0.26
CA TYR A 27 3.31 17.00 1.08
C TYR A 27 3.69 18.31 1.75
N ASP A 28 3.63 19.42 1.00
CA ASP A 28 3.89 20.77 1.50
C ASP A 28 2.84 21.20 2.53
N ALA A 29 1.55 20.96 2.26
CA ALA A 29 0.46 21.26 3.19
C ALA A 29 0.54 20.45 4.50
N ALA A 30 1.12 19.26 4.45
CA ALA A 30 1.38 18.43 5.63
C ALA A 30 2.70 18.78 6.35
N GLU A 31 3.42 19.83 5.92
CA GLU A 31 4.75 20.20 6.42
C GLU A 31 5.74 19.02 6.36
N GLY A 32 5.60 18.19 5.33
CA GLY A 32 6.40 16.98 5.12
C GLY A 32 5.98 15.77 5.96
N HIS A 33 4.93 15.86 6.77
CA HIS A 33 4.44 14.79 7.65
C HIS A 33 3.38 13.88 7.00
N ALA A 34 3.56 13.59 5.70
CA ALA A 34 2.66 12.75 4.92
C ALA A 34 3.41 11.67 4.13
N ALA A 35 2.82 10.48 4.04
CA ALA A 35 3.16 9.46 3.07
C ALA A 35 2.15 9.47 1.92
N ILE A 36 2.63 9.64 0.69
CA ILE A 36 1.76 9.80 -0.48
C ILE A 36 1.54 8.45 -1.17
N GLY A 37 0.27 8.04 -1.24
CA GLY A 37 -0.16 6.77 -1.76
C GLY A 37 -0.13 6.68 -3.28
N VAL A 38 0.60 5.71 -3.82
CA VAL A 38 0.59 5.34 -5.25
C VAL A 38 0.11 3.89 -5.38
N LEU A 39 -0.96 3.66 -6.15
CA LEU A 39 -1.69 2.39 -6.13
C LEU A 39 -1.21 1.42 -7.21
N SER A 40 -0.72 0.26 -6.78
CA SER A 40 -0.26 -0.82 -7.66
C SER A 40 -1.33 -1.37 -8.61
N ALA A 41 -2.61 -1.32 -8.21
CA ALA A 41 -3.75 -1.72 -9.03
C ALA A 41 -3.88 -0.93 -10.35
N GLN A 42 -3.29 0.27 -10.45
CA GLN A 42 -3.34 1.10 -11.65
C GLN A 42 -2.31 0.66 -12.71
N PHE A 43 -1.36 -0.19 -12.36
CA PHE A 43 -0.29 -0.62 -13.25
C PHE A 43 -0.57 -2.00 -13.85
N ALA A 44 -0.28 -2.17 -15.14
CA ALA A 44 -0.44 -3.44 -15.83
C ALA A 44 0.59 -4.48 -15.34
N SER A 45 1.84 -4.03 -15.09
CA SER A 45 2.95 -4.89 -14.65
C SER A 45 3.70 -4.33 -13.43
N VAL A 46 4.65 -5.11 -12.89
CA VAL A 46 5.58 -4.63 -11.86
C VAL A 46 6.51 -3.58 -12.45
N GLU A 47 6.99 -3.79 -13.68
CA GLU A 47 7.91 -2.92 -14.39
C GLU A 47 7.30 -1.53 -14.60
N ASP A 48 6.03 -1.46 -15.04
CA ASP A 48 5.32 -0.18 -15.20
C ASP A 48 5.22 0.55 -13.86
N GLY A 49 4.85 -0.18 -12.80
CA GLY A 49 4.75 0.39 -11.46
C GLY A 49 6.08 0.88 -10.91
N VAL A 50 7.19 0.20 -11.23
CA VAL A 50 8.53 0.65 -10.84
C VAL A 50 8.90 1.94 -11.54
N GLN A 51 8.64 2.06 -12.84
CA GLN A 51 8.94 3.29 -13.58
C GLN A 51 8.12 4.46 -13.04
N GLU A 52 6.82 4.25 -12.82
CA GLU A 52 5.96 5.33 -12.32
C GLU A 52 6.30 5.70 -10.88
N VAL A 53 6.49 4.74 -9.97
CA VAL A 53 6.87 5.05 -8.59
C VAL A 53 8.22 5.76 -8.51
N LYS A 54 9.19 5.43 -9.38
CA LYS A 54 10.46 6.18 -9.46
C LYS A 54 10.26 7.64 -9.88
N ARG A 55 9.36 7.91 -10.83
CA ARG A 55 9.02 9.29 -11.22
C ARG A 55 8.44 10.07 -10.05
N TRP A 56 7.55 9.45 -9.28
CA TRP A 56 6.98 10.07 -8.08
C TRP A 56 8.02 10.31 -6.99
N MET A 57 8.90 9.34 -6.74
CA MET A 57 9.96 9.44 -5.73
C MET A 57 11.02 10.50 -6.05
N ALA A 58 11.18 10.89 -7.32
CA ALA A 58 12.06 11.98 -7.71
C ALA A 58 11.53 13.36 -7.25
N GLU A 59 10.21 13.46 -7.07
CA GLU A 59 9.51 14.72 -6.80
C GLU A 59 8.98 14.81 -5.36
N VAL A 60 8.76 13.66 -4.72
CA VAL A 60 8.15 13.58 -3.38
C VAL A 60 9.00 12.71 -2.45
N PRO A 61 9.39 13.20 -1.25
CA PRO A 61 10.31 12.50 -0.36
C PRO A 61 9.77 11.27 0.38
N CYS A 62 8.44 11.07 0.39
CA CYS A 62 7.80 10.00 1.16
C CYS A 62 6.63 9.35 0.39
N ILE A 63 6.94 8.29 -0.37
CA ILE A 63 5.97 7.49 -1.11
C ILE A 63 5.51 6.26 -0.30
N SER A 64 4.22 5.97 -0.38
CA SER A 64 3.56 4.78 0.13
C SER A 64 3.01 3.95 -1.04
N VAL A 65 3.62 2.81 -1.35
CA VAL A 65 3.08 1.90 -2.37
C VAL A 65 1.84 1.20 -1.80
N GLY A 66 0.71 1.33 -2.48
CA GLY A 66 -0.59 0.81 -2.06
C GLY A 66 -1.07 -0.37 -2.91
N LEU A 67 -1.94 -1.22 -2.35
CA LEU A 67 -2.62 -2.27 -3.10
C LEU A 67 -3.65 -1.66 -4.07
N GLY A 68 -4.53 -0.82 -3.53
CA GLY A 68 -5.75 -0.36 -4.20
C GLY A 68 -6.95 -1.03 -3.54
N ALA A 69 -7.74 -0.27 -2.76
CA ALA A 69 -8.88 -0.77 -1.98
C ALA A 69 -8.60 -1.99 -1.08
N GLY A 70 -7.35 -2.22 -0.70
CA GLY A 70 -6.95 -3.41 0.07
C GLY A 70 -7.06 -4.74 -0.70
N ASP A 71 -7.11 -4.70 -2.04
CA ASP A 71 -7.23 -5.90 -2.89
C ASP A 71 -6.06 -6.87 -2.65
N PRO A 72 -6.33 -8.08 -2.11
CA PRO A 72 -5.29 -9.07 -1.85
C PRO A 72 -4.57 -9.52 -3.12
N ALA A 73 -5.21 -9.46 -4.29
CA ALA A 73 -4.60 -9.89 -5.55
C ALA A 73 -3.38 -9.03 -5.93
N GLN A 74 -3.29 -7.80 -5.41
CA GLN A 74 -2.17 -6.89 -5.69
C GLN A 74 -0.97 -7.10 -4.77
N TYR A 75 -1.03 -8.01 -3.78
CA TYR A 75 0.03 -8.18 -2.77
C TYR A 75 1.43 -8.32 -3.40
N TYR A 76 1.53 -9.19 -4.41
CA TYR A 76 2.77 -9.49 -5.11
C TYR A 76 3.29 -8.25 -5.84
N LYS A 77 2.41 -7.58 -6.59
CA LYS A 77 2.79 -6.40 -7.38
C LYS A 77 3.30 -5.27 -6.50
N ALA A 78 2.57 -4.95 -5.42
CA ALA A 78 3.00 -3.93 -4.46
C ALA A 78 4.34 -4.27 -3.79
N ALA A 79 4.53 -5.52 -3.36
CA ALA A 79 5.78 -5.97 -2.74
C ALA A 79 6.97 -5.91 -3.71
N MET A 80 6.79 -6.37 -4.95
CA MET A 80 7.88 -6.39 -5.95
C MET A 80 8.21 -4.99 -6.48
N ILE A 81 7.23 -4.09 -6.58
CA ILE A 81 7.51 -2.67 -6.84
C ILE A 81 8.34 -2.10 -5.69
N ALA A 82 7.91 -2.30 -4.44
CA ALA A 82 8.60 -1.77 -3.27
C ALA A 82 10.05 -2.30 -3.16
N ALA A 83 10.27 -3.59 -3.40
CA ALA A 83 11.60 -4.20 -3.42
C ALA A 83 12.55 -3.58 -4.47
N LYS A 84 12.02 -3.07 -5.58
CA LYS A 84 12.83 -2.46 -6.65
C LYS A 84 13.11 -0.97 -6.46
N VAL A 85 12.32 -0.27 -5.63
CA VAL A 85 12.37 1.19 -5.51
C VAL A 85 12.63 1.70 -4.09
N HIS A 86 12.45 0.86 -3.08
CA HIS A 86 12.66 1.17 -1.65
C HIS A 86 11.89 2.42 -1.18
N PRO A 87 10.55 2.41 -1.26
CA PRO A 87 9.72 3.54 -0.84
C PRO A 87 9.77 3.73 0.68
N ALA A 88 9.21 4.83 1.20
CA ALA A 88 9.12 5.02 2.64
C ALA A 88 8.20 3.99 3.31
N HIS A 89 7.13 3.60 2.60
CA HIS A 89 6.09 2.72 3.11
C HIS A 89 5.54 1.80 2.01
N VAL A 90 5.10 0.60 2.38
CA VAL A 90 4.33 -0.30 1.52
C VAL A 90 3.15 -0.90 2.30
N ASN A 91 1.98 -0.90 1.67
CA ASN A 91 0.79 -1.54 2.20
C ASN A 91 0.75 -3.01 1.84
N GLN A 92 0.43 -3.88 2.79
CA GLN A 92 0.31 -5.31 2.57
C GLN A 92 -0.87 -5.95 3.29
N THR A 93 -1.32 -7.07 2.74
CA THR A 93 -2.18 -8.01 3.48
C THR A 93 -1.40 -8.67 4.60
N PHE A 94 -2.09 -9.23 5.61
CA PHE A 94 -1.40 -9.94 6.69
C PHE A 94 -0.50 -11.06 6.18
N THR A 95 -0.97 -11.84 5.20
CA THR A 95 -0.16 -12.91 4.61
C THR A 95 0.93 -12.40 3.66
N GLY A 96 0.80 -11.18 3.16
CA GLY A 96 1.73 -10.57 2.21
C GLY A 96 2.88 -9.81 2.87
N CYS A 97 2.74 -9.36 4.12
CA CYS A 97 3.75 -8.53 4.77
C CYS A 97 5.09 -9.25 4.95
N GLY A 98 5.09 -10.55 5.29
CA GLY A 98 6.31 -11.36 5.38
C GLY A 98 7.01 -11.54 4.02
N PHE A 99 6.23 -11.72 2.95
CA PHE A 99 6.77 -11.77 1.59
C PHE A 99 7.42 -10.45 1.19
N ALA A 100 6.76 -9.31 1.46
CA ALA A 100 7.32 -7.99 1.20
C ALA A 100 8.61 -7.74 1.99
N ALA A 101 8.65 -8.13 3.27
CA ALA A 101 9.83 -8.00 4.11
C ALA A 101 11.03 -8.76 3.53
N GLY A 102 10.84 -10.02 3.13
CA GLY A 102 11.88 -10.82 2.49
C GLY A 102 12.35 -10.23 1.15
N ALA A 103 11.43 -9.75 0.31
CA ALA A 103 11.75 -9.14 -0.97
C ALA A 103 12.53 -7.83 -0.82
N LEU A 104 12.16 -7.00 0.16
CA LEU A 104 12.88 -5.76 0.50
C LEU A 104 14.28 -6.06 1.05
N ALA A 105 14.42 -7.03 1.96
CA ALA A 105 15.73 -7.43 2.49
C ALA A 105 16.65 -7.97 1.39
N ALA A 106 16.13 -8.75 0.45
CA ALA A 106 16.91 -9.27 -0.68
C ALA A 106 17.46 -8.17 -1.61
N THR A 107 16.99 -6.94 -1.49
CA THR A 107 17.34 -5.81 -2.37
C THR A 107 17.92 -4.61 -1.60
N GLY A 108 18.12 -4.71 -0.28
CA GLY A 108 18.65 -3.62 0.56
C GLY A 108 17.62 -2.54 0.94
N GLY A 109 16.33 -2.88 0.91
CA GLY A 109 15.20 -1.99 1.19
C GLY A 109 14.65 -2.08 2.63
N GLU A 110 15.40 -2.61 3.59
CA GLU A 110 14.95 -2.96 4.96
C GLU A 110 14.40 -1.78 5.77
N LYS A 111 14.73 -0.55 5.38
CA LYS A 111 14.21 0.67 6.01
C LYS A 111 12.78 1.02 5.61
N THR A 112 12.22 0.35 4.60
CA THR A 112 10.83 0.55 4.16
C THR A 112 9.88 0.05 5.24
N HIS A 113 8.92 0.89 5.66
CA HIS A 113 7.89 0.48 6.60
C HIS A 113 6.85 -0.40 5.92
N ILE A 114 6.48 -1.52 6.54
CA ILE A 114 5.49 -2.47 6.02
C ILE A 114 4.34 -2.56 7.02
N ASN A 115 3.12 -2.24 6.59
CA ASN A 115 1.93 -2.52 7.40
C ASN A 115 1.39 -3.94 7.12
N ALA A 116 0.48 -4.40 7.98
CA ALA A 116 -0.22 -5.67 7.81
C ALA A 116 -1.72 -5.45 7.99
N LEU A 117 -2.49 -5.64 6.92
CA LEU A 117 -3.94 -5.47 6.94
C LEU A 117 -4.59 -6.56 7.81
N VAL A 118 -5.30 -6.12 8.83
CA VAL A 118 -6.22 -6.92 9.65
C VAL A 118 -7.60 -6.27 9.64
N SER A 119 -8.65 -7.05 9.87
CA SER A 119 -10.03 -6.53 9.90
C SER A 119 -10.69 -6.71 11.26
N PRO A 120 -11.61 -5.82 11.68
CA PRO A 120 -12.42 -6.01 12.88
C PRO A 120 -13.24 -7.31 12.84
N THR A 121 -13.44 -7.95 13.99
CA THR A 121 -14.34 -9.10 14.15
C THR A 121 -15.72 -8.72 14.70
N GLY A 122 -15.82 -7.53 15.32
CA GLY A 122 -16.96 -7.15 16.16
C GLY A 122 -16.75 -7.44 17.66
N THR A 123 -15.67 -8.14 18.03
CA THR A 123 -15.29 -8.43 19.42
C THR A 123 -14.04 -7.62 19.80
N PRO A 124 -14.10 -6.73 20.81
CA PRO A 124 -12.93 -6.02 21.30
C PRO A 124 -11.79 -6.97 21.71
N GLY A 125 -10.57 -6.70 21.25
CA GLY A 125 -9.40 -7.54 21.50
C GLY A 125 -9.11 -8.60 20.42
N GLU A 126 -10.00 -8.77 19.43
CA GLU A 126 -9.83 -9.73 18.35
C GLU A 126 -9.74 -9.07 16.96
N VAL A 127 -8.96 -9.69 16.06
CA VAL A 127 -8.81 -9.25 14.67
C VAL A 127 -8.77 -10.43 13.71
N LEU A 128 -9.29 -10.24 12.49
CA LEU A 128 -9.19 -11.19 11.39
C LEU A 128 -7.89 -10.97 10.63
N ILE A 129 -7.06 -12.02 10.59
CA ILE A 129 -5.79 -12.06 9.84
C ILE A 129 -5.92 -12.73 8.46
N SER A 130 -7.10 -13.29 8.15
CA SER A 130 -7.39 -13.97 6.89
C SER A 130 -7.65 -13.00 5.71
N THR A 131 -6.78 -12.00 5.58
CA THR A 131 -6.88 -10.89 4.59
C THR A 131 -6.12 -11.15 3.30
N GLY A 132 -5.49 -12.33 3.16
CA GLY A 132 -4.74 -12.74 1.97
C GLY A 132 -5.60 -13.19 0.79
N VAL A 133 -4.94 -13.53 -0.33
CA VAL A 133 -5.60 -14.08 -1.51
C VAL A 133 -6.30 -15.38 -1.16
N ARG A 134 -7.63 -15.43 -1.37
CA ARG A 134 -8.40 -16.68 -1.30
C ARG A 134 -8.60 -17.20 -2.73
N LYS A 135 -8.21 -18.45 -2.99
CA LYS A 135 -8.69 -19.14 -4.19
C LYS A 135 -10.21 -19.25 -4.08
N GLN A 136 -10.97 -18.74 -5.05
CA GLN A 136 -12.38 -19.11 -5.15
C GLN A 136 -12.44 -20.64 -5.35
N PRO A 137 -13.19 -21.39 -4.52
CA PRO A 137 -13.50 -22.76 -4.89
C PRO A 137 -14.26 -22.73 -6.21
N ARG A 138 -13.80 -23.52 -7.20
CA ARG A 138 -14.52 -23.68 -8.47
C ARG A 138 -15.99 -23.98 -8.17
N GLY A 139 -16.90 -23.12 -8.64
CA GLY A 139 -18.34 -23.40 -8.63
C GLY A 139 -19.20 -22.76 -7.53
N ARG A 140 -18.69 -21.84 -6.69
CA ARG A 140 -19.58 -21.03 -5.82
C ARG A 140 -19.61 -19.57 -6.26
N ARG A 141 -20.77 -19.14 -6.78
CA ARG A 141 -21.09 -17.71 -6.95
C ARG A 141 -21.00 -17.02 -5.57
N PRO A 142 -20.53 -15.76 -5.50
CA PRO A 142 -20.44 -15.05 -4.24
C PRO A 142 -21.83 -14.93 -3.59
N ALA A 143 -21.94 -15.41 -2.36
CA ALA A 143 -23.10 -15.22 -1.50
C ALA A 143 -22.95 -13.87 -0.77
N PHE A 144 -23.17 -12.77 -1.49
CA PHE A 144 -23.55 -11.50 -0.87
C PHE A 144 -24.61 -10.84 -1.76
N PRO A 145 -25.75 -10.41 -1.19
CA PRO A 145 -26.74 -9.65 -1.95
C PRO A 145 -26.12 -8.31 -2.34
N ALA A 146 -26.33 -7.90 -3.58
CA ALA A 146 -26.02 -6.55 -4.02
C ALA A 146 -26.75 -5.56 -3.11
N MET A 147 -26.02 -4.62 -2.51
CA MET A 147 -26.64 -3.44 -1.89
C MET A 147 -27.50 -2.72 -2.93
N PRO A 148 -28.71 -2.27 -2.58
CA PRO A 148 -29.57 -1.57 -3.53
C PRO A 148 -28.88 -0.27 -3.95
N ARG A 149 -28.80 -0.07 -5.27
CA ARG A 149 -28.50 1.25 -5.83
C ARG A 149 -29.69 2.14 -5.49
N TYR A 150 -29.47 3.17 -4.69
CA TYR A 150 -30.42 4.27 -4.58
C TYR A 150 -30.45 4.98 -5.93
N ALA A 151 -31.62 4.96 -6.55
CA ALA A 151 -32.01 5.86 -7.64
C ALA A 151 -32.78 7.04 -7.03
#